data_AF-A0AAU5Z4P0-F1
#
_entry.id   AF-A0AAU5Z4P0-F1
#
_cell.length_a   1.000
_cell.length_b   1.000
_cell.length_c   1.000
_cell.angle_alpha   90.00
_cell.angle_beta   90.00
_cell.angle_gamma   90.00
#
_symmetry.space_group_name_H-M   'P 1'
#
loop_
_entity.id
_entity.type
_entity.pdbx_description
1 polymer ?
#
loop_
_entity_poly.entity_id
_entity_poly.type
_entity_poly.pdbx_seq_one_letter_code
_entity_poly.pdbx_strand_id
1 'polypeptide(L)' 'MDELYAIEVEPEVRAWLESLPAKHFLKVDEFVGLLAEHAPSLGEPYARHLGEGVRELRPTLDGAAIRITY' A
#
# COMPACT_ATOMS: atom_id res chain seq x y z
N MET A 1 -13.41 18.42 -1.82
CA MET A 1 -12.11 17.72 -1.76
C MET A 1 -12.27 16.79 -0.59
N ASP A 2 -12.43 15.50 -0.84
CA ASP A 2 -12.57 14.54 0.25
C ASP A 2 -11.26 14.54 1.05
N GLU A 3 -11.38 14.42 2.37
CA GLU A 3 -10.22 14.43 3.27
C GLU A 3 -9.44 13.12 3.07
N LEU A 4 -8.13 13.24 2.84
CA LEU A 4 -7.26 12.08 2.66
C LEU A 4 -7.05 11.36 3.99
N TYR A 5 -7.00 10.04 3.95
CA TYR A 5 -6.56 9.24 5.09
C TYR A 5 -5.10 9.52 5.41
N ALA A 6 -4.80 9.77 6.69
CA ALA A 6 -3.43 9.79 7.18
C ALA A 6 -2.86 8.36 7.15
N ILE A 7 -1.67 8.22 6.60
CA ILE A 7 -0.98 6.93 6.49
C ILE A 7 0.08 6.85 7.57
N GLU A 8 -0.13 5.96 8.53
CA GLU A 8 0.86 5.58 9.52
C GLU A 8 1.58 4.30 9.08
N VAL A 9 2.87 4.20 9.39
CA VAL A 9 3.72 3.13 8.89
C VAL A 9 4.46 2.49 10.06
N GLU A 10 4.27 1.19 10.23
CA GLU A 10 4.99 0.39 11.22
C GLU A 10 6.51 0.39 10.94
N PRO A 11 7.35 0.32 11.98
CA PRO A 11 8.81 0.41 11.82
C PRO A 11 9.40 -0.59 10.82
N GLU A 12 8.85 -1.81 10.75
CA GLU A 12 9.29 -2.84 9.79
C GLU A 12 9.01 -2.45 8.34
N VAL A 13 7.84 -1.84 8.07
CA VAL A 13 7.46 -1.38 6.73
C VAL A 13 8.31 -0.18 6.34
N ARG A 14 8.61 0.73 7.29
CA ARG A 14 9.53 1.85 7.06
C ARG A 14 10.92 1.36 6.67
N ALA A 15 11.50 0.45 7.45
CA ALA A 15 12.83 -0.10 7.17
C ALA A 15 12.86 -0.81 5.81
N TRP A 16 11.79 -1.51 5.46
CA TRP A 16 11.63 -2.11 4.14
C TRP A 16 11.57 -1.05 3.02
N LEU A 17 10.74 0.00 3.15
CA LEU A 17 10.65 1.10 2.18
C LEU A 17 12.01 1.79 1.96
N GLU A 18 12.77 2.03 3.02
CA GLU A 18 14.11 2.64 2.96
C GLU A 18 15.13 1.76 2.24
N SER A 19 14.90 0.44 2.21
CA SER A 19 15.77 -0.50 1.49
C SER A 19 15.46 -0.64 0.00
N LEU A 20 14.32 -0.10 -0.47
CA LEU A 20 13.87 -0.27 -1.84
C LEU A 20 14.71 0.55 -2.84
N PRO A 21 14.97 0.02 -4.05
CA PRO A 21 15.40 0.84 -5.16
C PRO A 21 14.38 1.95 -5.44
N ALA A 22 14.85 3.14 -5.88
CA ALA A 22 13.98 4.30 -6.09
C ALA A 22 12.75 4.01 -6.99
N LYS A 23 12.92 3.20 -8.04
CA LYS A 23 11.81 2.79 -8.92
C LYS A 23 10.72 2.00 -8.20
N HIS A 24 11.10 1.19 -7.20
CA HIS A 24 10.17 0.39 -6.41
C HIS A 24 9.51 1.24 -5.34
N PHE A 25 10.25 2.13 -4.70
CA PHE A 25 9.70 3.11 -3.77
C PHE A 25 8.59 3.94 -4.45
N LEU A 26 8.86 4.52 -5.62
CA LEU A 26 7.86 5.28 -6.39
C LEU A 26 6.63 4.44 -6.73
N LYS A 27 6.83 3.15 -7.05
CA LYS A 27 5.71 2.26 -7.33
C LYS A 27 4.83 2.00 -6.10
N VAL A 28 5.43 1.92 -4.91
CA VAL A 28 4.68 1.79 -3.66
C VAL A 28 3.99 3.11 -3.32
N ASP A 29 4.65 4.25 -3.52
CA ASP A 29 4.10 5.60 -3.31
C ASP A 29 2.81 5.84 -4.13
N GLU A 30 2.77 5.38 -5.39
CA GLU A 30 1.54 5.39 -6.21
C GLU A 30 0.38 4.64 -5.53
N PHE A 31 0.66 3.47 -4.94
CA PHE A 31 -0.37 2.69 -4.25
C PHE A 31 -0.77 3.33 -2.91
N VAL A 32 0.17 3.99 -2.22
CA VAL A 32 -0.13 4.76 -1.00
C VAL A 32 -1.02 5.95 -1.30
N GLY A 33 -0.85 6.62 -2.45
CA GLY A 33 -1.78 7.65 -2.90
C GLY A 33 -3.21 7.13 -3.06
N LEU A 34 -3.39 5.99 -3.74
CA LEU A 34 -4.70 5.33 -3.85
C LEU A 34 -5.25 4.92 -2.48
N LEU A 35 -4.39 4.46 -1.57
CA LEU A 35 -4.79 4.11 -0.21
C LEU A 35 -5.28 5.34 0.57
N ALA A 36 -4.56 6.45 0.48
CA ALA A 36 -4.93 7.71 1.12
C ALA A 36 -6.27 8.26 0.62
N GLU A 37 -6.60 8.04 -0.66
CA GLU A 37 -7.86 8.49 -1.24
C GLU A 37 -9.04 7.53 -0.97
N HIS A 38 -8.77 6.22 -0.86
CA HIS A 38 -9.82 5.20 -0.96
C HIS A 38 -9.76 4.10 0.11
N ALA A 39 -8.99 4.23 1.21
CA ALA A 39 -8.71 3.12 2.14
C ALA A 39 -9.85 2.11 2.39
N PRO A 40 -11.04 2.48 2.88
CA PRO A 40 -12.11 1.51 3.15
C PRO A 40 -12.82 0.99 1.89
N SER A 41 -12.68 1.64 0.75
CA SER A 41 -13.31 1.25 -0.53
C SER A 41 -12.32 0.68 -1.55
N LEU A 42 -11.02 0.76 -1.31
CA LEU A 42 -9.97 0.30 -2.23
C LEU A 42 -10.06 -1.21 -2.41
N GLY A 43 -10.35 -1.64 -3.64
CA GLY A 43 -10.55 -3.03 -4.00
C GLY A 43 -9.56 -3.51 -5.06
N GLU A 44 -9.88 -4.64 -5.67
CA GLU A 44 -9.05 -5.22 -6.72
C GLU A 44 -8.96 -4.28 -7.95
N PRO A 45 -7.80 -4.22 -8.64
CA PRO A 45 -6.61 -5.05 -8.45
C PRO A 45 -5.63 -4.55 -7.38
N TYR A 46 -5.87 -3.36 -6.82
CA TYR A 46 -4.90 -2.65 -5.97
C TYR A 46 -4.85 -3.17 -4.54
N ALA A 47 -6.00 -3.61 -4.02
CA ALA A 47 -6.10 -4.22 -2.72
C ALA A 47 -7.04 -5.43 -2.72
N ARG A 48 -6.97 -6.25 -1.66
CA ARG A 48 -7.89 -7.36 -1.43
C ARG A 48 -8.31 -7.40 0.04
N HIS A 49 -9.58 -7.66 0.30
CA HIS A 49 -10.07 -7.89 1.66
C HIS A 49 -9.69 -9.30 2.13
N LEU A 50 -9.04 -9.40 3.30
CA LEU A 50 -8.63 -10.67 3.90
C LEU A 50 -9.63 -11.19 4.93
N GLY A 51 -10.54 -10.34 5.41
CA GLY A 51 -11.49 -10.67 6.48
C GLY A 51 -11.25 -9.83 7.72
N GLU A 52 -12.25 -9.76 8.60
CA GLU A 52 -12.13 -9.14 9.93
C GLU A 52 -11.63 -7.69 9.93
N GLY A 53 -11.92 -6.94 8.85
CA GLY A 53 -11.48 -5.56 8.70
C GLY A 53 -10.06 -5.38 8.17
N VAL A 54 -9.33 -6.48 7.93
CA VAL A 54 -7.96 -6.45 7.39
C VAL A 54 -7.97 -6.53 5.88
N ARG A 55 -7.11 -5.74 5.24
CA ARG A 55 -6.91 -5.68 3.79
C ARG A 55 -5.45 -5.82 3.46
N GLU A 56 -5.14 -6.21 2.22
CA GLU A 56 -3.79 -6.20 1.68
C GLU A 56 -3.69 -5.25 0.49
N LEU A 57 -2.67 -4.40 0.46
CA LEU A 57 -2.22 -3.66 -0.71
C LEU A 57 -1.37 -4.59 -1.58
N ARG A 58 -1.52 -4.52 -2.91
CA ARG A 58 -0.99 -5.54 -3.84
C ARG A 58 -0.08 -4.97 -4.94
N PRO A 59 0.98 -4.20 -4.62
CA PRO A 59 1.93 -3.77 -5.63
C PRO A 59 2.70 -4.96 -6.21
N THR A 60 3.08 -4.83 -7.47
CA THR A 60 3.99 -5.75 -8.15
C THR A 60 5.28 -5.00 -8.47
N LEU A 61 6.40 -5.45 -7.91
CA LEU A 61 7.72 -4.82 -8.04
C LEU A 61 8.62 -5.74 -8.88
N ASP A 62 8.98 -5.32 -10.10
CA ASP A 62 9.73 -6.16 -11.07
C ASP A 62 9.16 -7.58 -11.25
N GLY A 63 7.84 -7.73 -11.25
CA GLY A 63 7.16 -9.02 -11.37
C GLY A 63 7.02 -9.80 -10.06
N ALA A 64 7.64 -9.35 -8.96
CA ALA A 64 7.42 -9.90 -7.64
C ALA A 64 6.15 -9.33 -7.02
N ALA A 65 5.26 -10.22 -6.56
CA ALA A 65 4.04 -9.84 -5.85
C ALA A 65 4.37 -9.47 -4.40
N ILE A 66 4.15 -8.22 -4.03
CA ILE A 66 4.32 -7.72 -2.65
C ILE A 66 2.95 -7.53 -2.02
N ARG A 67 2.83 -7.86 -0.73
CA ARG A 67 1.59 -7.75 0.05
C ARG A 67 1.88 -7.00 1.34
N ILE A 68 1.15 -5.91 1.56
CA ILE A 68 1.28 -5.06 2.76
C ILE A 68 -0.11 -4.97 3.37
N THR A 69 -0.28 -5.42 4.61
CA THR A 69 -1.59 -5.36 5.28
C THR A 69 -1.89 -3.97 5.81
N TYR A 70 -3.16 -3.57 5.76
CA TYR A 70 -3.70 -2.32 6.32
C TYR A 70 -5.14 -2.51 6.80
#